data_AF-A0A661DDS4-F1
#
_entry.id   AF-A0A661DDS4-F1
#
_cell.length_a   1.000
_cell.length_b   1.000
_cell.length_c   1.000
_cell.angle_alpha   90.00
_cell.angle_beta   90.00
_cell.angle_gamma   90.00
#
_symmetry.space_group_name_H-M   'P 1'
#
loop_
_entity.id
_entity.type
_entity.pdbx_description
1 polymer ?
#
loop_
_entity_poly.entity_id
_entity_poly.type
_entity_poly.pdbx_seq_one_letter_code
_entity_poly.pdbx_strand_id
1 'polypeptide(L)'
;MKIIDDVLKSRGEDYGEFINHAALCQKLKKSMRSHKGWSEMPSDVKESLEMIQHKIARVINGNECVVDHWTDISGYARLVEKRMDQVLKPYKQAKKQLEK
;
A
#
# COMPACT_ATOMS: atom_id res chain seq x y z
N MET A 1 -12.69 20.44 19.14
CA MET A 1 -12.87 19.03 18.73
C MET A 1 -13.69 19.06 17.45
N LYS A 2 -13.17 18.56 16.31
CA LYS A 2 -14.03 18.41 15.11
C LYS A 2 -15.10 17.37 15.44
N ILE A 3 -16.36 17.67 15.13
CA ILE A 3 -17.44 16.69 15.23
C ILE A 3 -17.17 15.64 14.13
N ILE A 4 -17.42 14.36 14.42
CA ILE A 4 -17.07 13.25 13.51
C ILE A 4 -17.64 13.46 12.10
N ASP A 5 -18.83 14.03 12.01
CA ASP A 5 -19.52 14.30 10.74
C ASP A 5 -18.79 15.31 9.88
N ASP A 6 -18.15 16.33 10.48
CA ASP A 6 -17.34 17.31 9.73
C ASP A 6 -16.11 16.62 9.10
N VAL A 7 -15.52 15.67 9.82
CA VAL A 7 -14.38 14.88 9.32
C VAL A 7 -14.83 13.95 8.19
N LEU A 8 -16.00 13.33 8.33
CA LEU A 8 -16.56 12.44 7.30
C LEU A 8 -16.91 13.22 6.03
N LYS A 9 -17.50 14.42 6.16
CA LYS A 9 -17.81 15.29 5.03
C LYS A 9 -16.55 15.69 4.27
N SER A 10 -15.55 16.22 4.96
CA SER A 10 -14.26 16.60 4.35
C SER A 10 -13.57 15.40 3.69
N ARG A 11 -13.62 14.20 4.28
CA ARG A 11 -13.05 13.00 3.65
C ARG A 11 -13.86 12.49 2.46
N GLY A 12 -15.17 12.71 2.44
CA GLY A 12 -16.02 12.41 1.29
C GLY A 12 -15.66 13.26 0.07
N GLU A 13 -15.25 14.52 0.30
CA GLU A 13 -14.76 15.42 -0.76
C GLU A 13 -13.43 14.92 -1.35
N ASP A 14 -12.51 14.43 -0.52
CA ASP A 14 -11.20 13.95 -0.98
C ASP A 14 -11.23 12.53 -1.58
N TYR A 15 -12.03 11.62 -1.00
CA TYR A 15 -11.96 10.17 -1.31
C TYR A 15 -13.16 9.66 -2.09
N GLY A 16 -14.17 10.51 -2.32
CA GLY A 16 -15.45 10.16 -2.91
C GLY A 16 -16.34 9.32 -1.97
N GLU A 17 -17.47 8.85 -2.51
CA GLU A 17 -18.41 8.03 -1.73
C GLU A 17 -17.77 6.75 -1.21
N PHE A 18 -17.94 6.50 0.09
CA PHE A 18 -17.31 5.38 0.78
C PHE A 18 -17.62 4.02 0.14
N ILE A 19 -18.86 3.80 -0.31
CA ILE A 19 -19.28 2.51 -0.86
C ILE A 19 -18.55 2.18 -2.16
N ASN A 20 -18.32 3.18 -3.02
CA ASN A 20 -17.62 3.02 -4.29
C ASN A 20 -16.13 2.80 -4.06
N HIS A 21 -15.53 3.59 -3.17
CA HIS A 21 -14.14 3.41 -2.73
C HIS A 21 -13.93 2.02 -2.13
N ALA A 22 -14.82 1.57 -1.24
CA ALA A 22 -14.74 0.26 -0.60
C ALA A 22 -14.83 -0.88 -1.63
N ALA A 23 -15.78 -0.80 -2.57
CA ALA A 23 -15.94 -1.78 -3.63
C ALA A 23 -14.69 -1.88 -4.52
N LEU A 24 -14.12 -0.73 -4.92
CA LEU A 24 -12.90 -0.69 -5.73
C LEU A 24 -11.69 -1.25 -4.96
N CYS A 25 -11.50 -0.82 -3.72
CA CYS A 25 -10.41 -1.28 -2.86
C CYS A 25 -10.44 -2.81 -2.67
N GLN A 26 -11.62 -3.38 -2.40
CA GLN A 26 -11.77 -4.84 -2.28
C GLN A 26 -11.47 -5.57 -3.60
N LYS A 27 -11.88 -5.02 -4.76
CA LYS A 27 -11.58 -5.61 -6.08
C LYS A 27 -10.08 -5.63 -6.35
N LEU A 28 -9.37 -4.53 -6.10
CA LEU A 28 -7.91 -4.44 -6.27
C LEU A 28 -7.17 -5.44 -5.36
N LYS A 29 -7.54 -5.48 -4.08
CA LYS A 29 -6.96 -6.44 -3.12
C LYS A 29 -7.23 -7.89 -3.52
N LYS A 30 -8.45 -8.20 -3.96
CA LYS A 30 -8.82 -9.54 -4.43
C LYS A 30 -7.98 -9.96 -5.64
N SER A 31 -7.69 -9.03 -6.57
CA SER A 31 -6.82 -9.31 -7.71
C SER A 31 -5.43 -9.77 -7.27
N MET A 32 -4.77 -9.04 -6.37
CA MET A 32 -3.46 -9.44 -5.83
C MET A 32 -3.52 -10.77 -5.07
N ARG A 33 -4.52 -10.93 -4.19
CA ARG A 33 -4.70 -12.13 -3.36
C ARG A 33 -5.00 -13.39 -4.16
N SER A 34 -5.50 -13.25 -5.39
CA SER A 34 -5.82 -14.40 -6.26
C SER A 34 -4.60 -15.06 -6.89
N HIS A 35 -3.44 -14.39 -6.89
CA HIS A 35 -2.23 -14.93 -7.47
C HIS A 35 -1.52 -15.91 -6.50
N LYS A 36 -0.98 -17.02 -7.02
CA LYS A 36 -0.31 -18.06 -6.20
C LYS A 36 0.82 -17.53 -5.32
N GLY A 37 1.57 -16.55 -5.81
CA GLY A 37 2.69 -15.94 -5.08
C GLY A 37 2.26 -15.11 -3.88
N TRP A 38 0.96 -14.82 -3.70
CA TRP A 38 0.49 -14.07 -2.55
C TRP A 38 0.72 -14.83 -1.25
N SER A 39 0.38 -16.12 -1.17
CA SER A 39 0.45 -16.89 0.08
C SER A 39 1.87 -16.92 0.66
N GLU A 40 2.88 -16.97 -0.20
CA GLU A 40 4.31 -17.04 0.14
C GLU A 40 4.91 -15.72 0.64
N MET A 41 4.24 -14.58 0.43
CA MET A 41 4.79 -13.28 0.84
C MET A 41 4.78 -13.09 2.37
N PRO A 42 5.80 -12.42 2.93
CA PRO A 42 5.78 -11.95 4.31
C PRO A 42 4.60 -10.99 4.58
N SER A 43 4.14 -10.93 5.84
CA SER A 43 2.97 -10.15 6.24
C SER A 43 3.11 -8.64 5.98
N ASP A 44 4.28 -8.07 6.21
CA ASP A 44 4.57 -6.66 5.98
C ASP A 44 4.61 -6.28 4.49
N VAL A 45 5.06 -7.19 3.61
CA VAL A 45 5.00 -6.99 2.14
C VAL A 45 3.55 -6.99 1.69
N LYS A 46 2.75 -7.96 2.17
CA LYS A 46 1.31 -8.02 1.91
C LYS A 46 0.62 -6.74 2.36
N GLU A 47 0.86 -6.30 3.59
CA GLU A 47 0.27 -5.09 4.16
C GLU A 47 0.64 -3.85 3.34
N SER A 48 1.91 -3.70 2.97
CA SER A 48 2.36 -2.60 2.12
C SER A 48 1.63 -2.57 0.77
N LEU A 49 1.49 -3.72 0.12
CA LEU A 49 0.77 -3.81 -1.16
C LEU A 49 -0.71 -3.44 -0.98
N GLU A 50 -1.34 -3.92 0.09
CA GLU A 50 -2.74 -3.59 0.39
C GLU A 50 -2.96 -2.10 0.67
N MET A 51 -2.05 -1.47 1.39
CA MET A 51 -2.12 -0.04 1.67
C MET A 51 -1.87 0.80 0.42
N ILE A 52 -0.95 0.39 -0.45
CA ILE A 52 -0.76 1.03 -1.77
C ILE A 52 -2.05 0.93 -2.60
N GLN A 53 -2.67 -0.26 -2.71
CA GLN A 53 -3.94 -0.41 -3.42
C GLN A 53 -5.06 0.43 -2.81
N HIS A 54 -5.08 0.58 -1.48
CA HIS A 54 -6.04 1.44 -0.81
C HIS A 54 -5.85 2.92 -1.17
N LYS A 55 -4.61 3.40 -1.36
CA LYS A 55 -4.36 4.79 -1.80
C LYS A 55 -4.70 4.98 -3.28
N ILE A 56 -4.36 4.02 -4.13
CA ILE A 56 -4.79 4.00 -5.53
C ILE A 56 -6.32 4.06 -5.63
N ALA A 57 -7.05 3.30 -4.81
CA ALA A 57 -8.50 3.35 -4.78
C ALA A 57 -9.05 4.74 -4.40
N ARG A 58 -8.41 5.45 -3.46
CA ARG A 58 -8.79 6.83 -3.10
C ARG A 58 -8.54 7.82 -4.23
N VAL A 59 -7.40 7.70 -4.92
CA VAL A 59 -7.05 8.55 -6.07
C VAL A 59 -8.07 8.36 -7.19
N ILE A 60 -8.44 7.12 -7.51
CA ILE A 60 -9.40 6.83 -8.59
C ILE A 60 -10.83 7.23 -8.21
N ASN A 61 -11.24 6.99 -6.96
CA ASN A 61 -12.62 7.23 -6.53
C ASN A 61 -12.90 8.68 -6.11
N GLY A 62 -11.86 9.41 -5.74
CA GLY A 62 -11.95 10.76 -5.21
C GLY A 62 -11.13 11.73 -6.03
N ASN A 63 -10.13 12.34 -5.41
CA ASN A 63 -9.36 13.43 -5.96
C ASN A 63 -7.87 13.07 -6.10
N GLU A 64 -7.37 13.03 -7.33
CA GLU A 64 -5.99 12.74 -7.67
C GLU A 64 -5.00 13.84 -7.25
N CYS A 65 -5.48 15.07 -7.03
CA CYS A 65 -4.67 16.21 -6.59
C CYS A 65 -4.31 16.16 -5.10
N VAL A 66 -4.82 15.18 -4.34
CA VAL A 66 -4.46 15.00 -2.92
C VAL A 66 -3.06 14.39 -2.81
N VAL A 67 -2.06 15.26 -2.65
CA VAL A 67 -0.62 14.92 -2.61
C VAL A 67 -0.30 13.82 -1.60
N ASP A 68 -0.96 13.83 -0.44
CA ASP A 68 -0.73 12.84 0.62
C ASP A 68 -0.95 11.39 0.17
N HIS A 69 -1.83 11.15 -0.81
CA HIS A 69 -2.03 9.80 -1.37
C HIS A 69 -0.78 9.27 -2.07
N TRP A 70 -0.09 10.14 -2.80
CA TRP A 70 1.16 9.81 -3.48
C TRP A 70 2.34 9.67 -2.52
N THR A 71 2.37 10.53 -1.48
CA THR A 71 3.32 10.42 -0.38
C THR A 71 3.19 9.08 0.34
N ASP A 72 1.96 8.66 0.66
CA ASP A 72 1.68 7.37 1.30
C ASP A 72 2.14 6.20 0.43
N ILE A 73 1.82 6.20 -0.88
CA ILE A 73 2.25 5.17 -1.82
C ILE A 73 3.77 5.03 -1.81
N SER A 74 4.48 6.16 -1.92
CA SER A 74 5.95 6.20 -1.91
C SER A 74 6.51 5.71 -0.56
N GLY A 75 5.87 6.10 0.55
CA GLY A 75 6.24 5.71 1.89
C GLY A 75 6.16 4.21 2.12
N TYR A 76 5.03 3.58 1.79
CA TYR A 76 4.86 2.12 1.94
C TYR A 76 5.87 1.36 1.09
N ALA A 77 6.06 1.75 -0.18
CA ALA A 77 7.06 1.16 -1.05
C ALA A 77 8.48 1.26 -0.44
N ARG A 78 8.84 2.43 0.09
CA ARG A 78 10.14 2.69 0.71
C ARG A 78 10.37 1.86 1.98
N LEU A 79 9.34 1.59 2.78
CA LEU A 79 9.46 0.75 3.96
C LEU A 79 9.81 -0.70 3.59
N VAL A 80 9.15 -1.28 2.59
CA VAL A 80 9.47 -2.63 2.10
C VAL A 80 10.87 -2.68 1.49
N GLU A 81 11.22 -1.71 0.65
CA GLU A 81 12.54 -1.61 0.04
C GLU A 81 13.66 -1.61 1.09
N LYS A 82 13.55 -0.75 2.12
CA LYS A 82 14.53 -0.68 3.20
C LYS A 82 14.68 -2.01 3.94
N ARG A 83 13.57 -2.70 4.23
CA ARG A 83 13.61 -4.02 4.87
C ARG A 83 14.31 -5.05 3.98
N MET A 84 13.98 -5.11 2.70
CA MET A 84 14.62 -6.05 1.76
C MET A 84 16.11 -5.79 1.64
N ASP A 85 16.53 -4.52 1.64
CA ASP A 85 17.94 -4.15 1.67
C ASP A 85 18.66 -4.66 2.93
N GLN A 86 18.02 -4.57 4.10
CA GLN A 86 18.57 -5.08 5.35
C GLN A 86 18.69 -6.61 5.36
N VAL A 87 17.74 -7.32 4.75
CA VAL A 87 17.74 -8.79 4.69
C VAL A 87 18.68 -9.32 3.61
N LEU A 88 18.70 -8.71 2.42
CA LEU A 88 19.40 -9.24 1.25
C LEU A 88 20.87 -8.83 1.17
N LYS A 89 21.27 -7.66 1.70
CA LYS A 89 22.67 -7.23 1.66
C LYS A 89 23.60 -8.21 2.41
N PRO A 90 23.29 -8.66 3.63
CA PRO A 90 24.09 -9.67 4.31
C PRO A 90 24.14 -11.00 3.56
N TYR A 91 23.01 -11.49 3.04
CA TYR A 91 22.95 -12.74 2.27
C TYR A 91 23.83 -12.70 1.01
N LYS A 92 23.73 -11.62 0.21
CA LYS A 92 24.53 -11.45 -1.01
C LYS A 92 26.03 -11.36 -0.70
N GLN A 93 26.40 -10.72 0.41
CA GLN A 93 27.79 -10.63 0.86
C GLN A 93 28.33 -11.99 1.29
N ALA A 94 27.58 -12.75 2.08
CA ALA A 94 27.97 -14.09 2.53
C ALA A 94 28.13 -15.06 1.35
N LYS A 95 27.19 -15.08 0.39
CA LYS A 95 27.28 -15.95 -0.79
C LYS A 95 28.52 -15.66 -1.64
N LYS A 96 28.85 -14.38 -1.85
CA LYS A 96 30.06 -13.96 -2.58
C LYS A 96 31.38 -14.36 -1.89
N GLN A 97 31.37 -14.58 -0.58
CA GLN A 97 32.54 -15.06 0.18
C GLN A 97 32.70 -16.58 0.07
N LEU A 98 31.61 -17.33 -0.08
CA LEU A 98 31.64 -18.79 -0.27
C LEU A 98 32.02 -19.21 -1.70
N GLU A 99 31.81 -18.33 -2.67
CA GLU A 99 32.15 -18.53 -4.09
C GLU A 99 33.60 -18.11 -4.44
N LYS A 100 34.39 -17.68 -3.45
CA LYS A 100 35.81 -17.32 -3.57
C LYS A 100 36.70 -18.34 -2.86
#